data_AF-A0A383B5U3-F1
#
_entry.id   AF-A0A383B5U3-F1
#
_cell.length_a   1.000
_cell.length_b   1.000
_cell.length_c   1.000
_cell.angle_alpha   90.00
_cell.angle_beta   90.00
_cell.angle_gamma   90.00
#
_symmetry.space_group_name_H-M   'P 1'
#
loop_
_entity.id
_entity.type
_entity.pdbx_description
1 polymer ?
#
loop_
_entity_poly.entity_id
_entity_poly.type
_entity_poly.pdbx_seq_one_letter_code
_entity_poly.pdbx_strand_id
1 'polypeptide(L)'
;QLIRLAEVIPLEFIIRNIATGSLTKRLSIPDGTVLSKPLIEYSYKNDELGDPLIAKEHILEFKWASQEELKFINNSCLRINDFMQGMFRGVGIKLVDFKLEFGRITVDGKKEILLADEISPDTCRLWDVVSEKKLDKDRFRKDLGNIIQAYQEVARRLGIIHEEANISEVKFGKPKAVNIKNK
;
A
#
# COMPACT_ATOMS: atom_id res chain seq x y z
N GLN A 1 -10.44 -11.06 7.76
CA GLN A 1 -11.57 -10.28 7.21
C GLN A 1 -12.45 -11.18 6.36
N LEU A 2 -13.77 -10.97 6.34
CA LEU A 2 -14.70 -11.62 5.39
C LEU A 2 -14.90 -10.67 4.19
N ILE A 3 -14.78 -11.18 2.96
CA ILE A 3 -14.82 -10.38 1.72
C ILE A 3 -15.81 -10.98 0.71
N ARG A 4 -16.18 -10.18 -0.30
CA ARG A 4 -16.93 -10.68 -1.47
C ARG A 4 -15.96 -11.32 -2.47
N LEU A 5 -16.34 -12.48 -3.02
CA LEU A 5 -15.61 -13.08 -4.13
C LEU A 5 -15.84 -12.25 -5.40
N ALA A 6 -14.76 -11.84 -6.07
CA ALA A 6 -14.81 -11.05 -7.29
C ALA A 6 -13.87 -11.64 -8.35
N GLU A 7 -14.22 -11.47 -9.62
CA GLU A 7 -13.33 -11.77 -10.74
C GLU A 7 -12.33 -10.62 -10.88
N VAL A 8 -11.09 -10.84 -10.45
CA VAL A 8 -10.06 -9.79 -10.44
C VAL A 8 -9.69 -9.40 -11.87
N ILE A 9 -9.72 -8.10 -12.13
CA ILE A 9 -9.19 -7.52 -13.37
C ILE A 9 -7.66 -7.64 -13.30
N PRO A 10 -6.96 -8.19 -14.32
CA PRO A 10 -5.53 -8.49 -14.24
C PRO A 10 -4.65 -7.25 -14.38
N LEU A 11 -4.96 -6.20 -13.61
CA LEU A 11 -4.39 -4.87 -13.69
C LEU A 11 -4.13 -4.34 -12.28
N GLU A 12 -2.96 -3.74 -12.11
CA GLU A 12 -2.64 -2.94 -10.95
C GLU A 12 -2.72 -1.46 -11.32
N PHE A 13 -3.43 -0.70 -10.51
CA PHE A 13 -3.58 0.74 -10.66
C PHE A 13 -2.68 1.43 -9.64
N ILE A 14 -1.61 2.07 -10.11
CA ILE A 14 -0.62 2.71 -9.24
C ILE A 14 -0.88 4.21 -9.25
N ILE A 15 -1.23 4.76 -8.09
CA ILE A 15 -1.50 6.18 -7.92
C ILE A 15 -0.33 6.82 -7.20
N ARG A 16 0.27 7.86 -7.79
CA ARG A 16 1.45 8.55 -7.25
C ARG A 16 1.16 10.01 -6.97
N ASN A 17 1.45 10.45 -5.74
CA ASN A 17 1.44 11.87 -5.35
C ASN A 17 2.86 12.45 -5.31
N ILE A 18 3.84 11.61 -4.99
CA ILE A 18 5.26 11.97 -4.89
C ILE A 18 6.06 10.97 -5.72
N ALA A 19 7.00 11.45 -6.52
CA ALA A 19 7.85 10.61 -7.35
C ALA A 19 8.87 9.86 -6.48
N THR A 20 8.84 8.53 -6.55
CA THR A 20 9.84 7.64 -5.98
C THR A 20 9.87 6.30 -6.73
N GLY A 21 10.67 5.35 -6.26
CA GLY A 21 10.64 3.96 -6.70
C GLY A 21 10.91 3.78 -8.19
N SER A 22 10.03 3.06 -8.90
CA SER A 22 10.21 2.77 -10.32
C SER A 22 10.04 4.00 -11.21
N LEU A 23 9.23 4.99 -10.80
CA LEU A 23 9.02 6.22 -11.58
C LEU A 23 10.31 7.03 -11.70
N THR A 24 11.02 7.24 -10.59
CA THR A 24 12.25 8.04 -10.55
C THR A 24 13.38 7.36 -11.29
N LYS A 25 13.52 6.04 -11.14
CA LYS A 25 14.47 5.23 -11.91
C LYS A 25 14.20 5.28 -13.42
N ARG A 26 12.94 5.17 -13.83
CA ARG A 26 12.56 5.10 -15.26
C ARG A 26 12.71 6.44 -15.97
N LEU A 27 12.37 7.55 -15.31
CA LEU A 27 12.29 8.87 -15.94
C LEU A 27 13.36 9.87 -15.46
N SER A 28 14.29 9.44 -14.62
CA SER A 28 15.34 10.31 -14.02
C SER A 28 14.76 11.54 -13.29
N ILE A 29 13.60 11.36 -12.65
CA ILE A 29 12.98 12.38 -11.80
C ILE A 29 13.62 12.31 -10.41
N PRO A 30 13.96 13.45 -9.76
CA PRO A 30 14.48 13.43 -8.40
C PRO A 30 13.54 12.74 -7.40
N ASP A 31 14.08 11.89 -6.54
CA ASP A 31 13.32 11.19 -5.48
C ASP A 31 12.72 12.22 -4.50
N GLY A 32 11.44 12.06 -4.18
CA GLY A 32 10.70 13.00 -3.33
C GLY A 32 10.08 14.19 -4.07
N THR A 33 10.17 14.25 -5.41
CA THR A 33 9.49 15.31 -6.19
C THR A 33 7.98 15.22 -6.00
N VAL A 34 7.38 16.29 -5.47
CA VAL A 34 5.91 16.40 -5.35
C VAL A 34 5.31 16.65 -6.73
N LEU A 35 4.37 15.81 -7.14
CA LEU A 35 3.69 15.95 -8.43
C LEU A 35 2.61 17.02 -8.34
N SER A 36 2.43 17.82 -9.40
CA SER A 36 1.41 18.86 -9.46
C SER A 36 -0.02 18.30 -9.47
N LYS A 37 -0.18 17.05 -9.91
CA LYS A 37 -1.42 16.26 -9.91
C LYS A 37 -1.07 14.79 -9.67
N PRO A 38 -1.96 14.00 -9.07
CA PRO A 38 -1.73 12.56 -8.93
C PRO A 38 -1.60 11.90 -10.32
N LEU A 39 -0.58 11.06 -10.47
CA LEU A 39 -0.39 10.23 -11.66
C LEU A 39 -1.06 8.88 -11.44
N ILE A 40 -1.73 8.34 -12.47
CA ILE A 40 -2.19 6.95 -12.51
C ILE A 40 -1.35 6.21 -13.54
N GLU A 41 -0.67 5.16 -13.12
CA GLU A 41 0.02 4.20 -13.99
C GLU A 41 -0.67 2.84 -13.92
N TYR A 42 -0.51 2.04 -14.96
CA TYR A 42 -1.08 0.69 -15.04
C TYR A 42 0.03 -0.34 -15.18
N SER A 43 -0.03 -1.39 -14.39
CA SER A 43 0.79 -2.60 -14.55
C SER A 43 -0.10 -3.79 -14.89
N TYR A 44 0.40 -4.68 -15.77
CA TYR A 44 -0.25 -5.95 -16.03
C TYR A 44 0.12 -6.93 -14.92
N LYS A 45 -0.87 -7.41 -14.15
CA LYS A 45 -0.61 -8.31 -13.02
C LYS A 45 -0.20 -9.70 -13.53
N ASN A 46 1.10 -9.97 -13.50
CA ASN A 46 1.69 -11.22 -13.96
C ASN A 46 3.09 -11.37 -13.35
N ASP A 47 3.17 -12.20 -12.31
CA ASP A 47 4.41 -12.43 -11.55
C ASP A 47 5.56 -12.97 -12.42
N GLU A 48 5.26 -13.81 -13.42
CA GLU A 48 6.27 -14.37 -14.33
C GLU A 48 6.92 -13.30 -15.21
N LEU A 49 6.18 -12.23 -15.52
CA LEU A 49 6.66 -11.08 -16.29
C LEU A 49 7.15 -9.93 -15.41
N GLY A 50 7.04 -10.05 -14.08
CA GLY A 50 7.44 -9.02 -13.13
C GLY A 50 6.57 -7.75 -13.20
N ASP A 51 5.27 -7.93 -13.41
CA ASP A 51 4.24 -6.87 -13.41
C ASP A 51 4.55 -5.66 -14.31
N PRO A 52 4.75 -5.88 -15.62
CA PRO A 52 5.24 -4.84 -16.52
C PRO A 52 4.25 -3.68 -16.61
N LEU A 53 4.80 -2.46 -16.69
CA LEU A 53 3.99 -1.28 -16.98
C LEU A 53 3.44 -1.34 -18.40
N ILE A 54 2.18 -0.93 -18.53
CA ILE A 54 1.44 -0.97 -19.78
C ILE A 54 0.76 0.37 -20.04
N ALA A 55 0.48 0.63 -21.31
CA ALA A 55 -0.31 1.76 -21.73
C ALA A 55 -1.81 1.44 -21.66
N LYS A 56 -2.64 2.49 -21.64
CA LYS A 56 -4.10 2.35 -21.69
C LYS A 56 -4.54 1.59 -22.95
N GLU A 57 -3.84 1.81 -24.05
CA GLU A 57 -4.09 1.17 -25.34
C GLU A 57 -3.96 -0.35 -25.24
N HIS A 58 -3.00 -0.88 -24.48
CA HIS A 58 -2.87 -2.32 -24.24
C HIS A 58 -4.10 -2.88 -23.51
N ILE A 59 -4.60 -2.15 -22.49
CA ILE A 59 -5.77 -2.57 -21.71
C ILE A 59 -7.00 -2.74 -22.61
N LEU A 60 -7.22 -1.78 -23.51
CA LEU A 60 -8.36 -1.77 -24.41
C LEU A 60 -8.20 -2.82 -25.53
N GLU A 61 -7.01 -2.93 -26.12
CA GLU A 61 -6.71 -3.88 -27.19
C GLU A 61 -6.87 -5.33 -26.73
N PHE A 62 -6.31 -5.67 -25.57
CA PHE A 62 -6.40 -7.01 -24.99
C PHE A 62 -7.69 -7.25 -24.20
N LYS A 63 -8.59 -6.26 -24.17
CA LYS A 63 -9.91 -6.34 -23.52
C LYS A 63 -9.85 -6.72 -22.04
N TRP A 64 -8.78 -6.33 -21.35
CA TRP A 64 -8.65 -6.54 -19.91
C TRP A 64 -9.67 -5.68 -19.14
N ALA A 65 -9.96 -4.48 -19.64
CA ALA A 65 -11.07 -3.65 -19.18
C ALA A 65 -11.67 -2.85 -20.34
N SER A 66 -12.98 -2.61 -20.30
CA SER A 66 -13.65 -1.72 -21.25
C SER A 66 -13.34 -0.25 -20.97
N GLN A 67 -13.64 0.62 -21.93
CA GLN A 67 -13.46 2.07 -21.78
C GLN A 67 -14.32 2.65 -20.64
N GLU A 68 -15.52 2.09 -20.40
CA GLU A 68 -16.42 2.51 -19.33
C GLU A 68 -15.88 2.07 -17.96
N GLU A 69 -15.45 0.82 -17.85
CA GLU A 69 -14.83 0.27 -16.65
C GLU A 69 -13.59 1.06 -16.27
N LEU A 70 -12.70 1.33 -17.24
CA LEU A 70 -11.48 2.08 -16.98
C LEU A 70 -11.76 3.52 -16.53
N LYS A 71 -12.78 4.17 -17.11
CA LYS A 71 -13.21 5.50 -16.68
C LYS A 71 -13.73 5.49 -15.24
N PHE A 72 -14.55 4.49 -14.90
CA PHE A 72 -15.07 4.31 -13.54
C PHE A 72 -13.95 4.05 -12.54
N ILE A 73 -13.01 3.16 -12.87
CA ILE A 73 -11.87 2.81 -12.02
C ILE A 73 -10.98 4.02 -11.80
N ASN A 74 -10.62 4.76 -12.85
CA ASN A 74 -9.76 5.94 -12.71
C ASN A 74 -10.40 7.01 -11.82
N ASN A 75 -11.70 7.26 -11.96
CA ASN A 75 -12.42 8.18 -11.07
C ASN A 75 -12.43 7.67 -9.62
N SER A 76 -12.59 6.36 -9.43
CA SER A 76 -12.53 5.72 -8.11
C SER A 76 -11.14 5.84 -7.49
N CYS A 77 -10.07 5.60 -8.26
CA CYS A 77 -8.67 5.77 -7.83
C CYS A 77 -8.41 7.19 -7.34
N LEU A 78 -8.86 8.21 -8.08
CA LEU A 78 -8.69 9.61 -7.68
C LEU A 78 -9.46 9.94 -6.39
N ARG A 79 -10.69 9.43 -6.25
CA ARG A 79 -11.50 9.64 -5.04
C ARG A 79 -10.91 8.93 -3.82
N ILE A 80 -10.41 7.71 -3.99
CA ILE A 80 -9.70 6.95 -2.96
C ILE A 80 -8.43 7.70 -2.54
N ASN A 81 -7.66 8.20 -3.51
CA ASN A 81 -6.46 8.98 -3.24
C ASN A 81 -6.74 10.24 -2.42
N ASP A 82 -7.77 11.01 -2.80
CA ASP A 82 -8.18 12.22 -2.08
C ASP A 82 -8.53 11.90 -0.61
N PHE A 83 -9.37 10.88 -0.40
CA PHE A 83 -9.74 10.41 0.92
C PHE A 83 -8.53 9.94 1.74
N MET A 84 -7.68 9.08 1.19
CA MET A 84 -6.53 8.52 1.89
C MET A 84 -5.47 9.59 2.18
N GLN A 85 -5.26 10.55 1.29
CA GLN A 85 -4.37 11.68 1.56
C GLN A 85 -4.84 12.50 2.76
N GLY A 86 -6.15 12.78 2.85
CA GLY A 86 -6.74 13.46 4.01
C GLY A 86 -6.55 12.66 5.29
N MET A 87 -6.90 11.37 5.26
CA MET A 87 -6.78 10.44 6.39
C MET A 87 -5.34 10.34 6.92
N PHE A 88 -4.36 10.05 6.04
CA PHE A 88 -2.97 9.91 6.45
C PHE A 88 -2.34 11.23 6.89
N ARG A 89 -2.64 12.34 6.21
CA ARG A 89 -2.15 13.66 6.61
C ARG A 89 -2.66 14.03 8.01
N GLY A 90 -3.92 13.71 8.32
CA GLY A 90 -4.52 13.95 9.64
C GLY A 90 -3.77 13.28 10.79
N VAL A 91 -3.02 12.22 10.51
CA VAL A 91 -2.22 11.47 11.50
C VAL A 91 -0.71 11.63 11.28
N GLY A 92 -0.28 12.66 10.54
CA GLY A 92 1.13 13.00 10.35
C GLY A 92 1.89 12.05 9.41
N ILE A 93 1.21 11.44 8.43
CA ILE A 93 1.79 10.55 7.42
C ILE A 93 1.54 11.13 6.02
N LYS A 94 2.55 11.09 5.16
CA LYS A 94 2.45 11.36 3.72
C LYS A 94 2.10 10.07 2.98
N LEU A 95 1.02 10.10 2.21
CA LEU A 95 0.72 9.06 1.22
C LEU A 95 1.49 9.36 -0.08
N VAL A 96 2.62 8.69 -0.26
CA VAL A 96 3.56 8.94 -1.37
C VAL A 96 3.03 8.37 -2.67
N ASP A 97 2.74 7.08 -2.66
CA ASP A 97 2.04 6.36 -3.71
C ASP A 97 1.37 5.12 -3.12
N PHE A 98 0.45 4.52 -3.87
CA PHE A 98 -0.18 3.27 -3.51
C PHE A 98 -0.71 2.52 -4.73
N LYS A 99 -0.96 1.24 -4.56
CA LYS A 99 -1.44 0.32 -5.59
C LYS A 99 -2.84 -0.18 -5.23
N LEU A 100 -3.73 -0.20 -6.20
CA LEU A 100 -5.08 -0.77 -6.07
C LEU A 100 -5.32 -1.87 -7.11
N GLU A 101 -6.18 -2.81 -6.75
CA GLU A 101 -6.72 -3.81 -7.65
C GLU A 101 -8.25 -3.76 -7.60
N PHE A 102 -8.90 -4.09 -8.71
CA PHE A 102 -10.35 -4.05 -8.84
C PHE A 102 -10.88 -5.39 -9.35
N GLY A 103 -12.07 -5.75 -8.90
CA GLY A 103 -12.75 -6.96 -9.32
C GLY A 103 -14.16 -6.69 -9.85
N ARG A 104 -14.62 -7.56 -10.75
CA ARG A 104 -15.99 -7.57 -11.25
C ARG A 104 -16.84 -8.50 -10.40
N ILE A 105 -18.04 -8.06 -10.08
CA ILE A 105 -19.08 -8.90 -9.48
C ILE A 105 -20.39 -8.76 -10.26
N THR A 106 -21.29 -9.73 -10.11
CA THR A 106 -22.66 -9.63 -10.61
C THR A 106 -23.62 -9.55 -9.43
N VAL A 107 -24.39 -8.46 -9.35
CA VAL A 107 -25.43 -8.25 -8.34
C VAL A 107 -26.75 -8.03 -9.08
N ASP A 108 -27.75 -8.86 -8.82
CA ASP A 108 -29.08 -8.77 -9.45
C ASP A 108 -29.03 -8.67 -10.98
N GLY A 109 -28.12 -9.44 -11.60
CA GLY A 109 -27.91 -9.46 -13.05
C GLY A 109 -27.12 -8.27 -13.61
N LYS A 110 -26.65 -7.34 -12.77
CA LYS A 110 -25.85 -6.18 -13.17
C LYS A 110 -24.39 -6.40 -12.80
N LYS A 111 -23.49 -6.05 -13.74
CA LYS A 111 -22.05 -6.04 -13.48
C LYS A 111 -21.69 -4.80 -12.69
N GLU A 112 -20.99 -4.99 -11.58
CA GLU A 112 -20.43 -3.92 -10.76
C GLU A 112 -18.91 -4.11 -10.61
N ILE A 113 -18.19 -3.00 -10.43
CA ILE A 113 -16.77 -3.01 -10.12
C ILE A 113 -16.60 -2.62 -8.65
N LEU A 114 -15.82 -3.43 -7.93
CA LEU A 114 -15.45 -3.18 -6.55
C LEU A 114 -13.93 -3.07 -6.41
N LEU A 115 -13.50 -2.26 -5.45
CA LEU A 115 -12.13 -2.33 -4.95
C LEU A 115 -11.91 -3.71 -4.32
N ALA A 116 -10.77 -4.32 -4.64
CA ALA A 116 -10.38 -5.64 -4.16
C ALA A 116 -8.99 -5.59 -3.49
N ASP A 117 -8.44 -6.77 -3.18
CA ASP A 117 -7.13 -6.95 -2.57
C ASP A 117 -7.00 -6.28 -1.19
N GLU A 118 -5.94 -5.49 -0.95
CA GLU A 118 -5.67 -4.86 0.34
C GLU A 118 -5.14 -3.42 0.23
N ILE A 119 -5.39 -2.65 1.28
CA ILE A 119 -4.75 -1.35 1.53
C ILE A 119 -3.95 -1.50 2.82
N SER A 120 -2.62 -1.56 2.68
CA SER A 120 -1.70 -1.81 3.77
C SER A 120 -0.38 -1.07 3.55
N PRO A 121 0.53 -1.04 4.53
CA PRO A 121 1.91 -0.58 4.29
C PRO A 121 2.71 -1.46 3.31
N ASP A 122 2.17 -2.60 2.85
CA ASP A 122 2.74 -3.38 1.75
C ASP A 122 2.40 -2.77 0.37
N THR A 123 1.16 -2.28 0.23
CA THR A 123 0.62 -1.71 -1.02
C THR A 123 0.70 -0.18 -1.09
N CYS A 124 1.05 0.48 0.01
CA CYS A 124 1.20 1.94 0.11
C CYS A 124 2.63 2.32 0.51
N ARG A 125 3.21 3.35 -0.12
CA ARG A 125 4.39 4.05 0.42
C ARG A 125 3.96 5.16 1.35
N LEU A 126 4.42 5.08 2.61
CA LEU A 126 3.97 5.93 3.70
C LEU A 126 5.18 6.55 4.38
N TRP A 127 5.31 7.87 4.33
CA TRP A 127 6.45 8.56 4.95
C TRP A 127 5.98 9.41 6.11
N ASP A 128 6.73 9.43 7.21
CA ASP A 128 6.49 10.37 8.30
C ASP A 128 6.67 11.82 7.81
N VAL A 129 5.72 12.69 8.15
CA VAL A 129 5.69 14.08 7.62
C VAL A 129 6.91 14.91 8.07
N VAL A 130 7.46 14.63 9.25
CA VAL A 130 8.53 15.45 9.86
C VAL A 130 9.91 14.88 9.53
N SER A 131 10.08 13.57 9.70
CA SER A 131 11.38 12.89 9.59
C SER A 131 11.65 12.29 8.22
N GLU A 132 10.67 12.27 7.31
CA GLU A 132 10.69 11.52 6.04
C GLU A 132 10.97 10.01 6.23
N LYS A 133 10.84 9.50 7.46
CA LYS A 133 11.05 8.09 7.77
C LYS A 133 10.01 7.26 7.02
N LYS A 134 10.48 6.26 6.29
CA LYS A 134 9.62 5.28 5.60
C LYS A 134 8.94 4.38 6.63
N LEU A 135 7.63 4.24 6.53
CA LEU A 135 6.75 3.48 7.41
C LEU A 135 6.13 2.25 6.70
N ASP A 136 6.65 1.92 5.52
CA ASP A 136 6.11 0.92 4.60
C ASP A 136 7.14 -0.17 4.23
N LYS A 137 6.75 -1.07 3.32
CA LYS A 137 7.58 -2.18 2.83
C LYS A 137 8.92 -1.77 2.23
N ASP A 138 9.13 -0.51 1.83
CA ASP A 138 10.45 -0.01 1.44
C ASP A 138 11.49 -0.17 2.55
N ARG A 139 11.10 -0.27 3.83
CA ARG A 139 12.03 -0.60 4.91
C ARG A 139 12.69 -1.96 4.73
N PHE A 140 11.96 -2.94 4.19
CA PHE A 140 12.52 -4.24 3.83
C PHE A 140 13.26 -4.15 2.50
N ARG A 141 12.67 -3.53 1.47
CA ARG A 141 13.31 -3.42 0.13
C ARG A 141 14.67 -2.69 0.15
N LYS A 142 14.92 -1.86 1.17
CA LYS A 142 16.15 -1.07 1.32
C LYS A 142 16.94 -1.42 2.59
N ASP A 143 16.67 -2.56 3.21
CA ASP A 143 17.39 -3.06 4.41
C ASP A 143 17.48 -2.05 5.58
N LEU A 144 16.42 -1.25 5.78
CA LEU A 144 16.35 -0.21 6.83
C LEU A 144 15.95 -0.77 8.21
N GLY A 145 15.63 -2.05 8.31
CA GLY A 145 15.18 -2.73 9.53
C GLY A 145 13.86 -2.19 10.10
N ASN A 146 13.41 -2.76 11.23
CA ASN A 146 12.23 -2.30 12.00
C ASN A 146 10.91 -2.22 11.19
N ILE A 147 10.65 -3.20 10.32
CA ILE A 147 9.41 -3.22 9.50
C ILE A 147 8.16 -3.35 10.37
N ILE A 148 8.15 -4.27 11.35
CA ILE A 148 7.00 -4.51 12.22
C ILE A 148 6.66 -3.26 13.03
N GLN A 149 7.67 -2.60 13.60
CA GLN A 149 7.49 -1.37 14.37
C GLN A 149 6.97 -0.23 13.50
N ALA A 150 7.37 -0.16 12.24
CA ALA A 150 6.82 0.81 11.29
C ALA A 150 5.33 0.57 11.02
N TYR A 151 4.92 -0.69 10.85
CA TYR A 151 3.52 -1.03 10.57
C TYR A 151 2.65 -0.80 11.81
N GLN A 152 3.17 -1.16 13.00
CA GLN A 152 2.55 -0.83 14.28
C GLN A 152 2.41 0.68 14.47
N GLU A 153 3.40 1.48 14.09
CA GLU A 153 3.30 2.94 14.16
C GLU A 153 2.19 3.50 13.26
N VAL A 154 2.05 2.98 12.04
CA VAL A 154 0.91 3.34 11.16
C VAL A 154 -0.42 2.98 11.82
N ALA A 155 -0.56 1.75 12.32
CA ALA A 155 -1.77 1.29 13.00
C ALA A 155 -2.09 2.12 14.25
N ARG A 156 -1.08 2.47 15.05
CA ARG A 156 -1.20 3.29 16.25
C ARG A 156 -1.71 4.69 15.92
N ARG A 157 -1.14 5.30 14.89
CA ARG A 157 -1.53 6.65 14.41
C ARG A 157 -2.94 6.67 13.85
N LEU A 158 -3.37 5.60 13.18
CA LEU A 158 -4.74 5.43 12.70
C LEU A 158 -5.74 5.02 13.81
N GLY A 159 -5.26 4.70 15.01
CA GLY A 159 -6.13 4.27 16.12
C GLY A 159 -6.75 2.89 15.93
N ILE A 160 -6.12 2.01 15.15
CA ILE A 160 -6.66 0.67 14.79
C ILE A 160 -5.91 -0.50 15.46
N ILE A 161 -4.98 -0.21 16.38
CA ILE A 161 -4.39 -1.25 17.23
C ILE A 161 -5.49 -1.78 18.16
N HIS A 162 -5.73 -3.09 18.13
CA HIS A 162 -6.56 -3.76 19.13
C HIS A 162 -5.88 -3.63 20.51
N GLU A 163 -6.66 -3.36 21.56
CA GLU A 163 -6.20 -3.09 22.94
C GLU A 163 -5.32 -4.20 23.58
N GLU A 164 -5.06 -5.31 22.90
CA GLU A 164 -4.29 -6.45 23.43
C GLU A 164 -2.77 -6.38 23.20
N ALA A 165 -2.23 -5.33 22.59
CA ALA A 165 -0.79 -5.19 22.35
C ALA A 165 0.00 -4.50 23.49
N ASN A 166 -0.50 -4.51 24.73
CA ASN A 166 0.26 -4.11 25.92
C ASN A 166 1.27 -5.20 26.37
N ILE A 167 1.87 -5.93 25.43
CA ILE A 167 2.96 -6.86 25.73
C ILE A 167 4.27 -6.09 25.52
N SER A 168 4.73 -5.43 26.58
CA SER A 168 6.11 -4.96 26.66
C SER A 168 7.01 -6.14 27.02
N GLU A 169 8.13 -6.33 26.32
CA GLU A 169 9.19 -7.25 26.75
C GLU A 169 9.64 -6.88 28.17
N VAL A 170 9.47 -7.81 29.11
CA VAL A 170 10.03 -7.67 30.45
C VAL A 170 11.55 -7.80 30.32
N LYS A 171 12.28 -6.71 30.60
CA LYS A 171 13.75 -6.75 30.69
C LYS A 171 14.16 -7.62 31.87
N PHE A 172 14.42 -8.90 31.64
CA PHE A 172 15.08 -9.74 32.62
C PHE A 172 16.55 -9.30 32.76
N GLY A 173 16.96 -8.95 33.98
CA GLY A 173 18.38 -8.83 34.31
C GLY A 173 19.06 -10.20 34.15
N LYS A 174 20.38 -10.21 33.88
CA LYS A 174 21.16 -11.44 33.71
C LYS A 174 20.83 -12.45 34.83
N PRO A 175 20.44 -13.70 34.51
CA PRO A 175 20.19 -14.72 35.52
C PRO A 175 21.43 -14.89 36.41
N LYS A 176 21.27 -14.78 37.73
CA LYS A 176 22.32 -15.14 38.68
C LYS A 176 22.12 -16.59 39.12
N ALA A 177 23.18 -17.38 39.04
CA ALA A 177 23.20 -18.73 39.57
C ALA A 177 22.98 -18.71 41.09
N VAL A 178 22.02 -19.50 41.58
CA VAL A 178 21.77 -19.69 43.00
C VAL A 178 22.64 -20.85 43.46
N ASN A 179 23.63 -20.58 44.33
CA ASN A 179 24.42 -21.64 44.94
C ASN A 179 23.56 -22.34 46.02
N ILE A 180 23.02 -23.50 45.65
CA ILE A 180 22.33 -24.38 46.59
C ILE A 180 23.41 -25.05 47.45
N LYS A 181 23.48 -24.70 48.74
CA LYS A 181 24.28 -25.45 49.70
C LYS A 181 23.56 -26.77 49.99
N ASN A 182 24.14 -27.86 49.52
CA ASN A 182 23.71 -29.21 49.91
C ASN A 182 23.94 -29.36 51.42
N LYS A 183 22.89 -29.79 52.13
CA LYS A 183 22.94 -30.18 53.54
C LYS A 183 23.19 -31.68 53.63
#